data_AF-A0A356KF04-F1
#
_entry.id   AF-A0A356KF04-F1
#
_cell.length_a   1.000
_cell.length_b   1.000
_cell.length_c   1.000
_cell.angle_alpha   90.00
_cell.angle_beta   90.00
_cell.angle_gamma   90.00
#
_symmetry.space_group_name_H-M   'P 1'
#
loop_
_entity.id
_entity.type
_entity.pdbx_description
1 polymer ?
#
loop_
_entity_poly.entity_id
_entity_poly.type
_entity_poly.pdbx_seq_one_letter_code
_entity_poly.pdbx_strand_id
1 'polypeptide(L)'
;AEADAGADAAAPVEAGASVAASATEAPALAAPSSALTPPEGAITARQARIQETAYVGRFKAKFERLGRVHCPLDGKGYKAGPREHTFVKKDRSSDVIELMKRLRVYDRSLLDALPLNEMREFRVQQRGLFGRGDLKVVVSALCVSPIEDLVRQRWSKRKLTAADAKRALEELELKDGVFHYVGLLSTTGWQLDGPEQIPTRRNLLACLVESRGDGAWKLHYVPDDAWGGVETVFDPETEEEKVERVRGAMTHQLRPKGEFIILQNLCEDLDVPRHLVQTALDQLLEEDPELAVMTVGGRDILKRSRL
;
A
#
# COMPACT_ATOMS: atom_id res chain seq x y z
N ALA A 1 61.55 -23.42 -32.43
CA ALA A 1 62.05 -23.73 -33.78
C ALA A 1 60.91 -24.38 -34.52
N GLU A 2 60.55 -23.79 -35.68
CA GLU A 2 59.84 -24.36 -36.84
C GLU A 2 58.43 -24.95 -36.58
N ALA A 3 57.31 -24.34 -37.01
CA ALA A 3 56.86 -23.84 -38.33
C ALA A 3 56.50 -24.95 -39.33
N ASP A 4 55.19 -25.10 -39.60
CA ASP A 4 54.56 -25.35 -40.92
C ASP A 4 53.03 -25.41 -40.69
N ALA A 5 52.15 -24.54 -41.21
CA ALA A 5 51.92 -23.98 -42.54
C ALA A 5 51.40 -25.00 -43.56
N GLY A 6 50.09 -24.93 -43.82
CA GLY A 6 49.44 -25.51 -44.99
C GLY A 6 47.92 -25.35 -44.90
N ALA A 7 47.17 -25.12 -45.96
CA ALA A 7 47.36 -24.50 -47.27
C ALA A 7 45.94 -24.37 -47.84
N ASP A 8 45.74 -23.35 -48.68
CA ASP A 8 44.49 -22.95 -49.33
C ASP A 8 43.72 -24.09 -50.03
N ALA A 9 42.40 -23.99 -49.96
CA ALA A 9 41.51 -24.48 -51.02
C ALA A 9 40.37 -23.48 -51.22
N ALA A 10 40.52 -22.64 -52.24
CA ALA A 10 39.49 -21.77 -52.79
C ALA A 10 38.48 -22.59 -53.62
N ALA A 11 37.19 -22.27 -53.47
CA ALA A 11 36.10 -22.75 -54.32
C ALA A 11 35.00 -21.66 -54.38
N PRO A 12 34.14 -21.68 -55.42
CA PRO A 12 33.85 -20.51 -56.23
C PRO A 12 32.64 -19.67 -55.78
N VAL A 13 32.67 -18.44 -56.28
CA VAL A 13 31.63 -17.42 -56.28
C VAL A 13 30.38 -17.91 -57.00
N GLU A 14 29.27 -18.07 -56.26
CA GLU A 14 27.93 -18.10 -56.85
C GLU A 14 27.27 -16.73 -56.67
N ALA A 15 27.00 -16.10 -57.82
CA ALA A 15 26.16 -14.93 -57.94
C ALA A 15 24.70 -15.33 -57.73
N GLY A 16 24.09 -14.86 -56.64
CA GLY A 16 22.70 -15.14 -56.31
C GLY A 16 21.95 -13.87 -55.92
N ALA A 17 21.14 -13.39 -56.86
CA ALA A 17 19.92 -12.61 -56.69
C ALA A 17 19.90 -11.47 -55.65
N SER A 18 19.97 -10.24 -56.17
CA SER A 18 19.42 -9.03 -55.56
C SER A 18 17.94 -9.23 -55.21
N VAL A 19 17.65 -9.52 -53.95
CA VAL A 19 16.30 -9.44 -53.40
C VAL A 19 16.06 -7.99 -53.04
N ALA A 20 15.19 -7.35 -53.83
CA ALA A 20 14.67 -6.03 -53.54
C ALA A 20 14.12 -6.01 -52.10
N ALA A 21 14.77 -5.25 -51.23
CA ALA A 21 14.30 -4.97 -49.89
C ALA A 21 12.95 -4.24 -50.01
N SER A 22 11.86 -4.98 -49.90
CA SER A 22 10.54 -4.41 -49.62
C SER A 22 10.67 -3.65 -48.31
N ALA A 23 10.65 -2.32 -48.41
CA ALA A 23 10.49 -1.42 -47.29
C ALA A 23 9.23 -1.87 -46.55
N THR A 24 9.42 -2.62 -45.47
CA THR A 24 8.36 -2.98 -44.55
C THR A 24 8.01 -1.68 -43.86
N GLU A 25 6.95 -1.05 -44.36
CA GLU A 25 6.35 0.16 -43.82
C GLU A 25 6.14 -0.08 -42.32
N ALA A 26 6.97 0.58 -41.52
CA ALA A 26 6.90 0.44 -40.06
C ALA A 26 5.47 0.82 -39.66
N PRO A 27 4.74 -0.05 -38.93
CA PRO A 27 3.36 0.24 -38.55
C PRO A 27 3.35 1.59 -37.85
N ALA A 28 2.64 2.54 -38.46
CA ALA A 28 2.48 3.88 -37.94
C ALA A 28 1.99 3.76 -36.50
N LEU A 29 2.85 4.13 -35.55
CA LEU A 29 2.52 4.22 -34.14
C LEU A 29 1.31 5.13 -34.03
N ALA A 30 0.16 4.53 -33.74
CA ALA A 30 -1.10 5.24 -33.54
C ALA A 30 -0.84 6.43 -32.62
N ALA A 31 -1.24 7.62 -33.08
CA ALA A 31 -1.10 8.85 -32.33
C ALA A 31 -1.61 8.65 -30.89
N PRO A 32 -0.98 9.27 -29.88
CA PRO A 32 -1.37 9.12 -28.49
C PRO A 32 -2.86 9.44 -28.37
N SER A 33 -3.65 8.40 -28.14
CA SER A 33 -5.10 8.45 -28.03
C SER A 33 -5.45 9.54 -27.01
N SER A 34 -6.25 10.50 -27.46
CA SER A 34 -6.89 11.53 -26.64
C SER A 34 -7.28 10.96 -25.28
N ALA A 35 -6.87 11.63 -24.20
CA ALA A 35 -7.03 11.19 -22.82
C ALA A 35 -8.42 10.59 -22.57
N LEU A 36 -8.51 9.26 -22.61
CA LEU A 36 -9.72 8.54 -22.28
C LEU A 36 -10.02 8.84 -20.82
N THR A 37 -11.17 9.47 -20.57
CA THR A 37 -11.69 9.65 -19.21
C THR A 37 -11.66 8.29 -18.52
N PRO A 38 -11.05 8.18 -17.33
CA PRO A 38 -10.98 6.90 -16.63
C PRO A 38 -12.40 6.38 -16.38
N PRO A 39 -12.67 5.09 -16.64
CA PRO A 39 -13.99 4.53 -16.42
C PRO A 39 -14.34 4.56 -14.93
N GLU A 40 -15.64 4.60 -14.61
CA GLU A 40 -16.13 4.65 -13.23
C GLU A 40 -15.50 3.52 -12.38
N GLY A 41 -14.99 3.88 -11.21
CA GLY A 41 -14.30 2.98 -10.28
C GLY A 41 -12.83 2.67 -10.63
N ALA A 42 -12.28 3.20 -11.73
CA ALA A 42 -10.86 3.06 -12.03
C ALA A 42 -10.01 4.02 -11.19
N ILE A 43 -8.83 3.55 -10.76
CA ILE A 43 -7.83 4.38 -10.10
C ILE A 43 -6.82 4.84 -11.14
N THR A 44 -6.63 6.15 -11.26
CA THR A 44 -5.63 6.75 -12.15
C THR A 44 -4.21 6.59 -11.58
N ALA A 45 -3.19 6.66 -12.44
CA ALA A 45 -1.79 6.66 -12.02
C ALA A 45 -1.52 7.71 -10.93
N ARG A 46 -2.02 8.94 -11.13
CA ARG A 46 -1.85 10.04 -10.17
C ARG A 46 -2.50 9.73 -8.81
N GLN A 47 -3.71 9.18 -8.79
CA GLN A 47 -4.36 8.79 -7.54
C GLN A 47 -3.57 7.69 -6.82
N ALA A 48 -3.11 6.68 -7.55
CA ALA A 48 -2.27 5.61 -7.00
C ALA A 48 -0.96 6.16 -6.40
N ARG A 49 -0.31 7.13 -7.06
CA ARG A 49 0.88 7.82 -6.54
C ARG A 49 0.59 8.64 -5.28
N ILE A 50 -0.54 9.34 -5.22
CA ILE A 50 -0.97 10.08 -4.02
C ILE A 50 -1.16 9.12 -2.85
N GLN A 51 -1.84 7.99 -3.07
CA GLN A 51 -2.05 6.97 -2.04
C GLN A 51 -0.73 6.36 -1.55
N GLU A 52 0.18 6.00 -2.46
CA GLU A 52 1.52 5.53 -2.11
C GLU A 52 2.25 6.55 -1.24
N THR A 53 2.29 7.82 -1.69
CA THR A 53 2.99 8.90 -0.98
C THR A 53 2.41 9.14 0.41
N ALA A 54 1.07 9.15 0.53
CA ALA A 54 0.36 9.32 1.79
C ALA A 54 0.70 8.18 2.75
N TYR A 55 0.58 6.93 2.31
CA TYR A 55 0.86 5.76 3.14
C TYR A 55 2.29 5.75 3.66
N VAL A 56 3.30 5.83 2.78
CA VAL A 56 4.70 5.74 3.21
C VAL A 56 5.12 6.94 4.07
N GLY A 57 4.51 8.11 3.84
CA GLY A 57 4.72 9.30 4.65
C GLY A 57 4.17 9.12 6.07
N ARG A 58 2.94 8.63 6.19
CA ARG A 58 2.28 8.43 7.47
C ARG A 58 2.84 7.26 8.26
N PHE A 59 3.19 6.17 7.60
CA PHE A 59 3.95 5.06 8.17
C PHE A 59 5.21 5.56 8.88
N LYS A 60 6.03 6.37 8.18
CA LYS A 60 7.25 6.95 8.75
C LYS A 60 6.96 7.78 10.01
N ALA A 61 5.98 8.67 9.94
CA ALA A 61 5.61 9.53 11.05
C ALA A 61 5.09 8.75 12.27
N LYS A 62 4.28 7.70 12.04
CA LYS A 62 3.77 6.84 13.11
C LYS A 62 4.87 5.99 13.74
N PHE A 63 5.76 5.40 12.94
CA PHE A 63 6.89 4.64 13.46
C PHE A 63 7.79 5.49 14.37
N GLU A 64 8.09 6.73 13.95
CA GLU A 64 8.93 7.66 14.73
C GLU A 64 8.32 8.00 16.10
N ARG A 65 7.01 7.87 16.28
CA ARG A 65 6.28 8.09 17.55
C ARG A 65 6.14 6.84 18.41
N LEU A 66 6.33 5.65 17.83
CA LEU A 66 6.07 4.37 18.49
C LEU A 66 6.96 4.16 19.74
N GLY A 67 8.20 4.64 19.69
CA GLY A 67 9.15 4.63 20.82
C GLY A 67 9.73 3.25 21.17
N ARG A 68 8.93 2.18 21.16
CA ARG A 68 9.36 0.80 21.37
C ARG A 68 8.64 -0.18 20.44
N VAL A 69 9.35 -1.20 20.00
CA VAL A 69 8.82 -2.27 19.14
C VAL A 69 8.98 -3.61 19.86
N HIS A 70 7.91 -4.40 19.94
CA HIS A 70 7.96 -5.74 20.50
C HIS A 70 8.61 -6.73 19.52
N CYS A 71 9.36 -7.72 20.04
CA CYS A 71 9.90 -8.83 19.28
C CYS A 71 9.29 -10.14 19.80
N PRO A 72 8.39 -10.75 19.04
CA PRO A 72 7.72 -11.99 19.43
C PRO A 72 8.66 -13.19 19.58
N LEU A 73 9.82 -13.18 18.90
CA LEU A 73 10.77 -14.31 18.96
C LEU A 73 11.42 -14.47 20.33
N ASP A 74 11.60 -13.38 21.08
CA ASP A 74 12.25 -13.39 22.39
C ASP A 74 11.42 -12.74 23.51
N GLY A 75 10.22 -12.25 23.19
CA GLY A 75 9.29 -11.63 24.11
C GLY A 75 9.71 -10.24 24.61
N LYS A 76 10.74 -9.60 24.01
CA LYS A 76 11.29 -8.33 24.52
C LYS A 76 10.78 -7.13 23.73
N GLY A 77 10.64 -6.00 24.41
CA GLY A 77 10.42 -4.70 23.78
C GLY A 77 11.74 -3.98 23.52
N TYR A 78 12.05 -3.67 22.28
CA TYR A 78 13.24 -2.93 21.85
C TYR A 78 12.94 -1.44 21.70
N LYS A 79 13.87 -0.57 22.09
CA LYS A 79 13.75 0.87 21.81
C LYS A 79 13.84 1.10 20.30
N ALA A 80 12.97 1.95 19.77
CA ALA A 80 12.89 2.27 18.34
C ALA A 80 13.25 3.74 18.04
N GLY A 81 13.99 4.39 18.95
CA GLY A 81 14.45 5.77 18.75
C GLY A 81 15.43 5.91 17.58
N PRO A 82 15.72 7.15 17.13
CA PRO A 82 16.60 7.41 15.98
C PRO A 82 18.02 6.83 16.06
N ARG A 83 18.48 6.46 17.27
CA ARG A 83 19.81 5.87 17.48
C ARG A 83 19.78 4.34 17.52
N GLU A 84 18.59 3.76 17.59
CA GLU A 84 18.34 2.33 17.76
C GLU A 84 17.76 1.70 16.49
N HIS A 85 17.59 2.46 15.41
CA HIS A 85 17.19 1.92 14.12
C HIS A 85 18.02 2.48 12.97
N THR A 86 18.07 1.74 11.87
CA THR A 86 18.48 2.25 10.58
C THR A 86 17.27 2.31 9.66
N PHE A 87 17.12 3.43 8.95
CA PHE A 87 16.06 3.62 7.96
C PHE A 87 16.58 3.23 6.57
N VAL A 88 15.83 2.39 5.87
CA VAL A 88 16.11 2.00 4.49
C VAL A 88 14.94 2.40 3.61
N LYS A 89 15.24 3.05 2.49
CA LYS A 89 14.27 3.36 1.43
C LYS A 89 14.72 2.65 0.15
N LYS A 90 13.80 1.93 -0.48
CA LYS A 90 13.95 1.37 -1.84
C LYS A 90 12.74 1.77 -2.68
N ASP A 91 12.89 1.87 -3.99
CA ASP A 91 11.78 2.03 -4.94
C ASP A 91 12.10 1.29 -6.24
N ARG A 92 11.11 1.19 -7.13
CA ARG A 92 11.25 0.53 -8.45
C ARG A 92 11.30 1.54 -9.60
N SER A 93 11.88 2.72 -9.36
CA SER A 93 11.99 3.76 -10.40
C SER A 93 12.68 3.25 -11.68
N SER A 94 13.79 2.50 -11.54
CA SER A 94 14.48 1.89 -12.67
C SER A 94 13.59 0.93 -13.47
N ASP A 95 12.91 0.00 -12.78
CA ASP A 95 12.02 -0.98 -13.42
C ASP A 95 10.85 -0.30 -14.16
N VAL A 96 10.28 0.76 -13.57
CA VAL A 96 9.21 1.56 -14.20
C VAL A 96 9.72 2.25 -15.46
N ILE A 97 10.92 2.85 -15.41
CA ILE A 97 11.54 3.49 -16.57
C ILE A 97 11.81 2.47 -17.69
N GLU A 98 12.35 1.31 -17.36
CA GLU A 98 12.59 0.22 -18.32
C GLU A 98 11.29 -0.28 -18.95
N LEU A 99 10.25 -0.46 -18.15
CA LEU A 99 8.92 -0.82 -18.63
C LEU A 99 8.34 0.23 -19.59
N MET A 100 8.43 1.52 -19.24
CA MET A 100 7.96 2.62 -20.09
C MET A 100 8.71 2.68 -21.42
N LYS A 101 10.04 2.47 -21.39
CA LYS A 101 10.88 2.37 -22.60
C LYS A 101 10.49 1.18 -23.46
N ARG A 102 10.32 0.00 -22.86
CA ARG A 102 9.91 -1.23 -23.56
C ARG A 102 8.56 -1.06 -24.27
N LEU A 103 7.62 -0.40 -23.61
CA LEU A 103 6.29 -0.11 -24.14
C LEU A 103 6.24 1.12 -25.07
N ARG A 104 7.37 1.83 -25.26
CA ARG A 104 7.47 3.07 -26.06
C ARG A 104 6.51 4.18 -25.61
N VAL A 105 6.22 4.26 -24.32
CA VAL A 105 5.33 5.26 -23.70
C VAL A 105 6.07 6.17 -22.72
N TYR A 106 7.40 6.26 -22.84
CA TYR A 106 8.19 7.08 -21.94
C TYR A 106 7.83 8.56 -22.08
N ASP A 107 7.24 9.10 -21.02
CA ASP A 107 6.88 10.50 -20.87
C ASP A 107 7.20 10.92 -19.43
N ARG A 108 7.87 12.07 -19.26
CA ARG A 108 8.33 12.51 -17.95
C ARG A 108 7.16 12.82 -17.02
N SER A 109 6.09 13.43 -17.54
CA SER A 109 4.92 13.78 -16.74
C SER A 109 4.16 12.54 -16.26
N LEU A 110 4.09 11.50 -17.10
CA LEU A 110 3.55 10.20 -16.73
C LEU A 110 4.43 9.54 -15.65
N LEU A 111 5.76 9.53 -15.80
CA LEU A 111 6.67 8.98 -14.80
C LEU A 111 6.48 9.65 -13.43
N ASP A 112 6.38 10.98 -13.39
CA ASP A 112 6.17 11.72 -12.14
C ASP A 112 4.78 11.43 -11.52
N ALA A 113 3.80 10.99 -12.33
CA ALA A 113 2.46 10.62 -11.90
C ALA A 113 2.31 9.15 -11.51
N LEU A 114 3.27 8.27 -11.81
CA LEU A 114 3.19 6.83 -11.52
C LEU A 114 3.63 6.52 -10.09
N PRO A 115 2.97 5.56 -9.40
CA PRO A 115 3.54 4.98 -8.19
C PRO A 115 4.83 4.23 -8.54
N LEU A 116 5.75 4.17 -7.58
CA LEU A 116 7.07 3.57 -7.76
C LEU A 116 7.24 2.27 -6.96
N ASN A 117 6.16 1.76 -6.38
CA ASN A 117 6.17 0.63 -5.44
C ASN A 117 7.22 0.85 -4.35
N GLU A 118 7.17 2.02 -3.71
CA GLU A 118 8.13 2.43 -2.68
C GLU A 118 8.08 1.47 -1.48
N MET A 119 9.26 1.11 -0.97
CA MET A 119 9.45 0.35 0.25
C MET A 119 10.23 1.17 1.28
N ARG A 120 9.71 1.22 2.51
CA ARG A 120 10.37 1.83 3.66
C ARG A 120 10.53 0.80 4.76
N GLU A 121 11.75 0.66 5.26
CA GLU A 121 12.04 -0.26 6.37
C GLU A 121 12.69 0.49 7.53
N PHE A 122 12.22 0.19 8.73
CA PHE A 122 12.92 0.49 9.96
C PHE A 122 13.51 -0.78 10.54
N ARG A 123 14.84 -0.84 10.61
CA ARG A 123 15.59 -1.99 11.11
C ARG A 123 16.04 -1.69 12.53
N VAL A 124 15.32 -2.21 13.52
CA VAL A 124 15.54 -1.96 14.95
C VAL A 124 16.63 -2.88 15.48
N GLN A 125 17.66 -2.28 16.06
CA GLN A 125 18.86 -2.94 16.52
C GLN A 125 19.04 -2.79 18.03
N GLN A 126 19.49 -3.85 18.68
CA GLN A 126 19.96 -3.80 20.05
C GLN A 126 21.45 -3.48 20.07
N ARG A 127 21.84 -2.39 20.73
CA ARG A 127 23.26 -2.07 20.92
C ARG A 127 23.93 -3.08 21.84
N GLY A 128 24.95 -3.77 21.34
CA GLY A 128 25.86 -4.55 22.16
C GLY A 128 26.92 -3.69 22.85
N LEU A 129 27.63 -4.29 23.81
CA LEU A 129 28.71 -3.64 24.57
C LEU A 129 29.88 -3.15 23.69
N PHE A 130 30.05 -3.73 22.50
CA PHE A 130 31.12 -3.39 21.54
C PHE A 130 30.63 -2.53 20.36
N GLY A 131 29.47 -1.88 20.48
CA GLY A 131 28.97 -0.94 19.49
C GLY A 131 28.37 -1.56 18.21
N ARG A 132 28.56 -2.86 17.96
CA ARG A 132 27.81 -3.57 16.91
C ARG A 132 26.37 -3.78 17.37
N GLY A 133 25.42 -3.26 16.59
CA GLY A 133 23.99 -3.46 16.80
C GLY A 133 23.57 -4.82 16.26
N ASP A 134 22.85 -5.60 17.07
CA ASP A 134 22.23 -6.85 16.64
C ASP A 134 20.81 -6.56 16.15
N LEU A 135 20.49 -6.96 14.92
CA LEU A 135 19.18 -6.70 14.31
C LEU A 135 18.14 -7.62 14.94
N LYS A 136 17.05 -7.05 15.46
CA LYS A 136 16.00 -7.81 16.17
C LYS A 136 14.67 -7.78 15.47
N VAL A 137 14.26 -6.59 15.03
CA VAL A 137 12.95 -6.40 14.41
C VAL A 137 13.11 -5.53 13.16
N VAL A 138 12.37 -5.87 12.11
CA VAL A 138 12.20 -5.05 10.92
C VAL A 138 10.72 -4.69 10.80
N VAL A 139 10.42 -3.41 10.67
CA VAL A 139 9.07 -2.90 10.40
C VAL A 139 9.08 -2.27 9.02
N SER A 140 8.32 -2.84 8.08
CA SER A 140 8.38 -2.49 6.66
C SER A 140 7.02 -2.08 6.10
N ALA A 141 6.95 -0.92 5.45
CA ALA A 141 5.85 -0.54 4.59
C ALA A 141 6.23 -0.78 3.12
N LEU A 142 5.42 -1.57 2.41
CA LEU A 142 5.58 -1.87 0.99
C LEU A 142 4.37 -1.35 0.23
N CYS A 143 4.59 -0.77 -0.94
CA CYS A 143 3.54 -0.40 -1.87
C CYS A 143 3.52 -1.36 -3.06
N VAL A 144 2.34 -1.85 -3.40
CA VAL A 144 2.11 -2.73 -4.55
C VAL A 144 1.06 -2.07 -5.45
N SER A 145 1.41 -1.91 -6.72
CA SER A 145 0.56 -1.30 -7.73
C SER A 145 0.55 -2.14 -9.01
N PRO A 146 -0.57 -2.17 -9.76
CA PRO A 146 -0.63 -2.76 -11.10
C PRO A 146 0.09 -1.86 -12.11
N ILE A 147 1.41 -1.72 -11.97
CA ILE A 147 2.24 -0.77 -12.71
C ILE A 147 2.10 -0.90 -14.23
N GLU A 148 1.97 -2.12 -14.75
CA GLU A 148 1.80 -2.33 -16.18
C GLU A 148 0.51 -1.72 -16.72
N ASP A 149 -0.61 -1.87 -16.00
CA ASP A 149 -1.89 -1.25 -16.36
C ASP A 149 -1.77 0.28 -16.28
N LEU A 150 -1.20 0.79 -15.19
CA LEU A 150 -1.04 2.22 -14.96
C LEU A 150 -0.13 2.88 -16.00
N VAL A 151 0.91 2.19 -16.48
CA VAL A 151 1.77 2.68 -17.56
C VAL A 151 1.07 2.65 -18.91
N ARG A 152 0.36 1.55 -19.24
CA ARG A 152 -0.30 1.37 -20.55
C ARG A 152 -1.54 2.22 -20.71
N GLN A 153 -2.40 2.26 -19.69
CA GLN A 153 -3.76 2.80 -19.74
C GLN A 153 -3.90 4.11 -18.97
N ARG A 154 -2.91 4.48 -18.13
CA ARG A 154 -2.96 5.61 -17.18
C ARG A 154 -3.97 5.43 -16.03
N TRP A 155 -4.63 4.29 -15.97
CA TRP A 155 -5.56 3.88 -14.92
C TRP A 155 -5.59 2.36 -14.78
N SER A 156 -6.13 1.86 -13.69
CA SER A 156 -6.43 0.43 -13.52
C SER A 156 -7.70 0.22 -12.71
N LYS A 157 -8.47 -0.79 -13.10
CA LYS A 157 -9.58 -1.36 -12.32
C LYS A 157 -9.17 -2.65 -11.60
N ARG A 158 -7.96 -3.16 -11.87
CA ARG A 158 -7.49 -4.42 -11.33
C ARG A 158 -7.25 -4.29 -9.83
N LYS A 159 -8.01 -5.05 -9.05
CA LYS A 159 -7.71 -5.27 -7.64
C LYS A 159 -6.54 -6.25 -7.52
N LEU A 160 -5.70 -6.04 -6.51
CA LEU A 160 -4.59 -6.95 -6.22
C LEU A 160 -5.07 -8.16 -5.43
N THR A 161 -4.42 -9.30 -5.62
CA THR A 161 -4.80 -10.58 -5.02
C THR A 161 -3.82 -11.03 -3.95
N ALA A 162 -4.17 -12.08 -3.21
CA ALA A 162 -3.24 -12.74 -2.28
C ALA A 162 -1.93 -13.21 -2.95
N ALA A 163 -1.98 -13.58 -4.24
CA ALA A 163 -0.79 -13.95 -5.01
C ALA A 163 0.13 -12.75 -5.27
N ASP A 164 -0.42 -11.56 -5.50
CA ASP A 164 0.35 -10.32 -5.61
C ASP A 164 1.02 -9.98 -4.27
N ALA A 165 0.30 -10.12 -3.15
CA ALA A 165 0.84 -9.93 -1.80
C ALA A 165 1.99 -10.90 -1.49
N LYS A 166 1.79 -12.20 -1.79
CA LYS A 166 2.83 -13.23 -1.60
C LYS A 166 4.10 -12.91 -2.39
N ARG A 167 3.95 -12.53 -3.67
CA ARG A 167 5.08 -12.14 -4.53
C ARG A 167 5.85 -10.95 -3.96
N ALA A 168 5.13 -9.92 -3.49
CA ALA A 168 5.76 -8.76 -2.86
C ALA A 168 6.54 -9.14 -1.58
N LEU A 169 6.02 -10.07 -0.78
CA LEU A 169 6.70 -10.58 0.42
C LEU A 169 7.91 -11.47 0.10
N GLU A 170 7.91 -12.18 -1.02
CA GLU A 170 9.05 -13.01 -1.45
C GLU A 170 10.28 -12.19 -1.84
N GLU A 171 10.10 -10.92 -2.19
CA GLU A 171 11.20 -9.99 -2.47
C GLU A 171 11.86 -9.43 -1.20
N LEU A 172 11.27 -9.67 -0.02
CA LEU A 172 11.87 -9.26 1.24
C LEU A 172 13.03 -10.19 1.62
N GLU A 173 14.15 -9.59 1.99
CA GLU A 173 15.29 -10.28 2.59
C GLU A 173 14.97 -10.64 4.06
N LEU A 174 14.20 -11.72 4.26
CA LEU A 174 13.92 -12.24 5.59
C LEU A 174 15.17 -12.87 6.19
N LYS A 175 15.50 -12.51 7.42
CA LYS A 175 16.68 -13.04 8.13
C LYS A 175 16.26 -13.94 9.27
N ASP A 176 16.95 -15.05 9.43
CA ASP A 176 16.77 -15.91 10.59
C ASP A 176 17.09 -15.15 11.89
N GLY A 177 16.29 -15.40 12.93
CA GLY A 177 16.43 -14.72 14.22
C GLY A 177 15.94 -13.27 14.25
N VAL A 178 15.38 -12.75 13.15
CA VAL A 178 14.79 -11.41 13.05
C VAL A 178 13.28 -11.56 12.84
N PHE A 179 12.50 -10.76 13.58
CA PHE A 179 11.05 -10.69 13.37
C PHE A 179 10.68 -9.57 12.42
N HIS A 180 9.71 -9.81 11.54
CA HIS A 180 9.30 -8.86 10.51
C HIS A 180 7.81 -8.49 10.70
N TYR A 181 7.53 -7.20 10.82
CA TYR A 181 6.19 -6.64 10.69
C TYR A 181 6.09 -5.96 9.33
N VAL A 182 5.08 -6.31 8.54
CA VAL A 182 4.98 -5.84 7.16
C VAL A 182 3.58 -5.30 6.87
N GLY A 183 3.48 -4.03 6.46
CA GLY A 183 2.25 -3.48 5.90
C GLY A 183 2.35 -3.35 4.40
N LEU A 184 1.42 -3.97 3.66
CA LEU A 184 1.36 -3.94 2.21
C LEU A 184 0.19 -3.09 1.74
N LEU A 185 0.49 -1.92 1.18
CA LEU A 185 -0.50 -1.10 0.50
C LEU A 185 -0.79 -1.65 -0.90
N SER A 186 -2.07 -1.81 -1.23
CA SER A 186 -2.53 -1.81 -2.63
C SER A 186 -3.02 -0.43 -3.02
N THR A 187 -2.44 0.14 -4.07
CA THR A 187 -2.89 1.43 -4.64
C THR A 187 -4.15 1.32 -5.48
N THR A 188 -4.65 0.11 -5.74
CA THR A 188 -5.92 -0.10 -6.43
C THR A 188 -6.94 -0.87 -5.58
N GLY A 189 -6.58 -1.22 -4.35
CA GLY A 189 -7.36 -2.05 -3.44
C GLY A 189 -7.08 -3.55 -3.59
N TRP A 190 -7.58 -4.33 -2.64
CA TRP A 190 -7.40 -5.77 -2.57
C TRP A 190 -8.68 -6.51 -2.98
N GLN A 191 -8.50 -7.69 -3.55
CA GLN A 191 -9.53 -8.70 -3.76
C GLN A 191 -9.13 -9.90 -2.90
N LEU A 192 -9.77 -10.02 -1.75
CA LEU A 192 -9.53 -11.07 -0.75
C LEU A 192 -10.85 -11.76 -0.47
N ASP A 193 -10.82 -13.08 -0.32
CA ASP A 193 -12.00 -13.83 0.14
C ASP A 193 -12.04 -13.96 1.67
N GLY A 194 -10.94 -13.66 2.36
CA GLY A 194 -10.85 -13.72 3.82
C GLY A 194 -9.45 -13.35 4.37
N PRO A 195 -9.34 -13.12 5.69
CA PRO A 195 -8.08 -12.77 6.37
C PRO A 195 -7.03 -13.88 6.32
N GLU A 196 -7.42 -15.14 6.16
CA GLU A 196 -6.52 -16.30 6.01
C GLU A 196 -5.65 -16.25 4.75
N GLN A 197 -6.01 -15.40 3.78
CA GLN A 197 -5.22 -15.18 2.57
C GLN A 197 -4.02 -14.25 2.79
N ILE A 198 -3.94 -13.61 3.97
CA ILE A 198 -2.84 -12.72 4.33
C ILE A 198 -1.63 -13.59 4.67
N PRO A 199 -0.52 -13.52 3.90
CA PRO A 199 0.59 -14.43 4.13
C PRO A 199 1.31 -14.11 5.43
N THR A 200 1.34 -15.08 6.35
CA THR A 200 2.09 -15.02 7.61
C THR A 200 3.13 -16.14 7.67
N ARG A 201 4.20 -15.94 8.45
CA ARG A 201 5.22 -16.97 8.75
C ARG A 201 5.62 -16.86 10.22
N ARG A 202 6.34 -17.86 10.72
CA ARG A 202 6.79 -17.89 12.13
C ARG A 202 7.48 -16.59 12.59
N ASN A 203 8.23 -15.94 11.73
CA ASN A 203 8.95 -14.70 12.01
C ASN A 203 8.44 -13.50 11.20
N LEU A 204 7.21 -13.57 10.69
CA LEU A 204 6.62 -12.51 9.86
C LEU A 204 5.11 -12.39 10.10
N LEU A 205 4.70 -11.20 10.54
CA LEU A 205 3.31 -10.77 10.49
C LEU A 205 3.13 -9.74 9.38
N ALA A 206 2.03 -9.90 8.63
CA ALA A 206 1.68 -9.00 7.56
C ALA A 206 0.26 -8.46 7.75
N CYS A 207 0.06 -7.21 7.32
CA CYS A 207 -1.25 -6.61 7.15
C CYS A 207 -1.37 -6.02 5.74
N LEU A 208 -2.57 -6.03 5.20
CA LEU A 208 -2.90 -5.46 3.90
C LEU A 208 -3.64 -4.14 4.11
N VAL A 209 -3.20 -3.10 3.41
CA VAL A 209 -3.73 -1.74 3.50
C VAL A 209 -4.36 -1.38 2.17
N GLU A 210 -5.53 -0.75 2.19
CA GLU A 210 -6.13 -0.16 0.99
C GLU A 210 -6.87 1.14 1.32
N SER A 211 -6.96 2.04 0.35
CA SER A 211 -7.82 3.22 0.44
C SER A 211 -9.24 2.89 -0.01
N ARG A 212 -10.24 3.41 0.70
CA ARG A 212 -11.66 3.33 0.32
C ARG A 212 -12.07 4.42 -0.70
N GLY A 213 -11.17 5.34 -1.04
CA GLY A 213 -11.39 6.40 -2.04
C GLY A 213 -12.07 7.67 -1.51
N ASP A 214 -12.69 7.60 -0.33
CA ASP A 214 -13.33 8.69 0.41
C ASP A 214 -12.41 9.33 1.48
N GLY A 215 -11.11 9.03 1.40
CA GLY A 215 -10.12 9.41 2.41
C GLY A 215 -9.96 8.39 3.53
N ALA A 216 -10.89 7.45 3.68
CA ALA A 216 -10.76 6.36 4.64
C ALA A 216 -9.79 5.28 4.15
N TRP A 217 -9.23 4.56 5.12
CA TRP A 217 -8.34 3.44 4.90
C TRP A 217 -8.88 2.20 5.57
N LYS A 218 -8.60 1.05 4.98
CA LYS A 218 -8.94 -0.26 5.53
C LYS A 218 -7.67 -1.05 5.77
N LEU A 219 -7.59 -1.65 6.96
CA LEU A 219 -6.48 -2.50 7.39
C LEU A 219 -7.00 -3.92 7.56
N HIS A 220 -6.49 -4.85 6.77
CA HIS A 220 -6.78 -6.28 6.91
C HIS A 220 -5.59 -6.96 7.56
N TYR A 221 -5.81 -7.67 8.66
CA TYR A 221 -4.78 -8.46 9.32
C TYR A 221 -5.42 -9.59 10.11
N VAL A 222 -4.64 -10.66 10.36
CA VAL A 222 -5.05 -11.71 11.29
C VAL A 222 -4.76 -11.22 12.71
N PRO A 223 -5.76 -11.16 13.61
CA PRO A 223 -5.53 -10.79 15.00
C PRO A 223 -4.52 -11.74 15.66
N ASP A 224 -3.47 -11.18 16.25
CA ASP A 224 -2.39 -11.92 16.90
C ASP A 224 -1.77 -11.03 17.99
N ASP A 225 -1.63 -11.54 19.22
CA ASP A 225 -1.03 -10.80 20.34
C ASP A 225 0.40 -10.34 20.04
N ALA A 226 1.10 -11.05 19.14
CA ALA A 226 2.44 -10.70 18.68
C ALA A 226 2.50 -9.36 17.94
N TRP A 227 1.36 -8.79 17.49
CA TRP A 227 1.32 -7.43 16.96
C TRP A 227 1.77 -6.39 17.98
N GLY A 228 1.39 -6.53 19.26
CA GLY A 228 1.84 -5.66 20.33
C GLY A 228 1.64 -4.15 20.08
N GLY A 229 0.63 -3.76 19.29
CA GLY A 229 0.33 -2.38 18.90
C GLY A 229 1.07 -1.88 17.66
N VAL A 230 1.98 -2.66 17.07
CA VAL A 230 2.75 -2.28 15.87
C VAL A 230 1.86 -2.16 14.63
N GLU A 231 0.73 -2.88 14.58
CA GLU A 231 -0.25 -2.82 13.49
C GLU A 231 -0.76 -1.39 13.24
N THR A 232 -0.87 -0.58 14.31
CA THR A 232 -1.34 0.81 14.24
C THR A 232 -0.45 1.73 13.41
N VAL A 233 0.82 1.36 13.24
CA VAL A 233 1.79 2.10 12.41
C VAL A 233 1.47 1.95 10.91
N PHE A 234 0.79 0.88 10.52
CA PHE A 234 0.39 0.63 9.13
C PHE A 234 -0.97 1.22 8.79
N ASP A 235 -1.76 1.63 9.77
CA ASP A 235 -2.96 2.41 9.54
C ASP A 235 -2.57 3.83 9.09
N PRO A 236 -2.95 4.30 7.90
CA PRO A 236 -2.63 5.65 7.47
C PRO A 236 -3.50 6.69 8.18
N GLU A 237 -4.70 6.36 8.64
CA GLU A 237 -5.63 7.33 9.22
C GLU A 237 -5.24 7.66 10.67
N THR A 238 -5.37 8.93 11.08
CA THR A 238 -5.23 9.31 12.49
C THR A 238 -6.54 9.08 13.25
N GLU A 239 -6.48 9.08 14.58
CA GLU A 239 -7.71 8.96 15.39
C GLU A 239 -8.64 10.16 15.15
N GLU A 240 -8.08 11.36 15.00
CA GLU A 240 -8.84 12.58 14.74
C GLU A 240 -9.55 12.52 13.38
N GLU A 241 -8.90 12.01 12.34
CA GLU A 241 -9.52 11.83 11.02
C GLU A 241 -10.64 10.79 11.05
N LYS A 242 -10.46 9.70 11.81
CA LYS A 242 -11.52 8.71 12.03
C LYS A 242 -12.71 9.33 12.75
N VAL A 243 -12.47 10.12 13.79
CA VAL A 243 -13.51 10.84 14.53
C VAL A 243 -14.27 11.79 13.60
N GLU A 244 -13.55 12.59 12.80
CA GLU A 244 -14.16 13.53 11.85
C GLU A 244 -14.98 12.81 10.78
N ARG A 245 -14.49 11.67 10.29
CA ARG A 245 -15.23 10.83 9.34
C ARG A 245 -16.52 10.27 9.95
N VAL A 246 -16.46 9.79 11.19
CA VAL A 246 -17.65 9.33 11.92
C VAL A 246 -18.65 10.47 12.09
N ARG A 247 -18.19 11.66 12.49
CA ARG A 247 -19.04 12.86 12.62
C ARG A 247 -19.69 13.25 11.30
N GLY A 248 -18.93 13.25 10.20
CA GLY A 248 -19.43 13.52 8.86
C GLY A 248 -20.53 12.54 8.44
N ALA A 249 -20.33 11.24 8.72
CA ALA A 249 -21.32 10.21 8.46
C ALA A 249 -22.60 10.38 9.29
N MET A 250 -22.46 10.64 10.60
CA MET A 250 -23.61 10.90 11.48
C MET A 250 -24.42 12.11 11.02
N THR A 251 -23.73 13.22 10.73
CA THR A 251 -24.34 14.46 10.28
C THR A 251 -25.07 14.27 8.96
N HIS A 252 -24.50 13.52 8.01
CA HIS A 252 -25.13 13.25 6.73
C HIS A 252 -26.39 12.40 6.86
N GLN A 253 -26.33 11.30 7.64
CA GLN A 253 -27.47 10.39 7.82
C GLN A 253 -28.61 10.98 8.64
N LEU A 254 -28.34 11.93 9.56
CA LEU A 254 -29.37 12.61 10.35
C LEU A 254 -30.00 13.83 9.65
N ARG A 255 -29.63 14.14 8.41
CA ARG A 255 -30.26 15.24 7.64
C ARG A 255 -31.76 15.03 7.39
N PRO A 256 -32.23 13.83 7.02
CA PRO A 256 -33.67 13.60 6.85
C PRO A 256 -34.37 13.57 8.22
N LYS A 257 -35.50 14.28 8.34
CA LYS A 257 -36.24 14.35 9.61
C LYS A 257 -36.80 12.97 9.99
N GLY A 258 -36.51 12.54 11.22
CA GLY A 258 -37.04 11.29 11.78
C GLY A 258 -36.14 10.07 11.61
N GLU A 259 -34.98 10.22 10.99
CA GLU A 259 -33.95 9.19 10.92
C GLU A 259 -33.26 8.99 12.28
N PHE A 260 -32.73 7.78 12.48
CA PHE A 260 -31.92 7.41 13.62
C PHE A 260 -30.72 6.58 13.16
N ILE A 261 -29.63 6.66 13.91
CA ILE A 261 -28.41 5.90 13.64
C ILE A 261 -28.22 4.90 14.77
N ILE A 262 -28.04 3.64 14.42
CA ILE A 262 -27.59 2.62 15.37
C ILE A 262 -26.06 2.73 15.47
N LEU A 263 -25.55 3.12 16.64
CA LEU A 263 -24.12 3.39 16.81
C LEU A 263 -23.24 2.17 16.54
N GLN A 264 -23.76 0.97 16.83
CA GLN A 264 -23.08 -0.29 16.54
C GLN A 264 -22.88 -0.50 15.03
N ASN A 265 -23.93 -0.26 14.22
CA ASN A 265 -23.83 -0.37 12.76
C ASN A 265 -22.81 0.63 12.22
N LEU A 266 -22.74 1.83 12.80
CA LEU A 266 -21.76 2.82 12.38
C LEU A 266 -20.31 2.39 12.64
N CYS A 267 -20.04 1.69 13.74
CA CYS A 267 -18.73 1.09 14.01
C CYS A 267 -18.36 0.08 12.91
N GLU A 268 -19.31 -0.78 12.54
CA GLU A 268 -19.14 -1.86 11.55
C GLU A 268 -18.98 -1.30 10.12
N ASP A 269 -19.85 -0.38 9.70
CA ASP A 269 -19.87 0.19 8.35
C ASP A 269 -18.62 1.05 8.06
N LEU A 270 -18.16 1.78 9.08
CA LEU A 270 -17.00 2.66 8.98
C LEU A 270 -15.69 1.97 9.33
N ASP A 271 -15.73 0.76 9.89
CA ASP A 271 -14.57 0.03 10.40
C ASP A 271 -13.76 0.86 11.41
N VAL A 272 -14.47 1.41 12.40
CA VAL A 272 -13.91 2.32 13.41
C VAL A 272 -14.17 1.75 14.81
N PRO A 273 -13.17 1.75 15.71
CA PRO A 273 -13.35 1.35 17.11
C PRO A 273 -14.45 2.14 17.82
N ARG A 274 -15.23 1.45 18.66
CA ARG A 274 -16.37 2.04 19.41
C ARG A 274 -16.01 3.29 20.21
N HIS A 275 -14.81 3.36 20.79
CA HIS A 275 -14.40 4.52 21.57
C HIS A 275 -14.25 5.79 20.71
N LEU A 276 -13.81 5.68 19.45
CA LEU A 276 -13.74 6.83 18.54
C LEU A 276 -15.14 7.26 18.09
N VAL A 277 -16.06 6.31 17.93
CA VAL A 277 -17.48 6.61 17.69
C VAL A 277 -18.11 7.34 18.87
N GLN A 278 -17.77 6.94 20.10
CA GLN A 278 -18.20 7.64 21.30
C GLN A 278 -17.64 9.07 21.36
N THR A 279 -16.34 9.26 21.08
CA THR A 279 -15.73 10.60 21.01
C THR A 279 -16.43 11.49 19.97
N ALA A 280 -16.71 10.97 18.78
CA ALA A 280 -17.44 11.68 17.74
C ALA A 280 -18.87 12.05 18.18
N LEU A 281 -19.55 11.13 18.87
CA LEU A 281 -20.88 11.34 19.40
C LEU A 281 -20.90 12.44 20.47
N ASP A 282 -19.99 12.39 21.43
CA ASP A 282 -19.91 13.36 22.53
C ASP A 282 -19.70 14.77 21.99
N GLN A 283 -18.80 14.93 21.00
CA GLN A 283 -18.58 16.20 20.31
C GLN A 283 -19.86 16.70 19.59
N LEU A 284 -20.58 15.81 18.93
CA LEU A 284 -21.77 16.17 18.17
C LEU A 284 -22.94 16.57 19.09
N LEU A 285 -23.08 15.91 20.25
CA LEU A 285 -24.09 16.26 21.26
C LEU A 285 -23.80 17.61 21.95
N GLU A 286 -22.52 17.96 22.11
CA GLU A 286 -22.13 19.28 22.62
C GLU A 286 -22.47 20.40 21.63
N GLU A 287 -22.32 20.14 20.33
CA GLU A 287 -22.57 21.12 19.26
C GLU A 287 -24.06 21.25 18.87
N ASP A 288 -24.84 20.17 18.96
CA ASP A 288 -26.25 20.14 18.53
C ASP A 288 -27.17 19.62 19.65
N PRO A 289 -27.81 20.52 20.42
CA PRO A 289 -28.65 20.16 21.57
C PRO A 289 -29.96 19.47 21.17
N GLU A 290 -30.32 19.44 19.88
CA GLU A 290 -31.48 18.67 19.42
C GLU A 290 -31.18 17.18 19.31
N LEU A 291 -29.91 16.78 19.34
CA LEU A 291 -29.52 15.38 19.29
C LEU A 291 -29.63 14.73 20.66
N ALA A 292 -30.11 13.49 20.68
CA ALA A 292 -30.19 12.70 21.89
C ALA A 292 -29.83 11.24 21.60
N VAL A 293 -29.15 10.63 22.55
CA VAL A 293 -28.88 9.20 22.58
C VAL A 293 -29.96 8.52 23.38
N MET A 294 -30.52 7.44 22.84
CA MET A 294 -31.50 6.60 23.53
C MET A 294 -31.10 5.15 23.40
N THR A 295 -31.42 4.35 24.42
CA THR A 295 -31.29 2.89 24.32
C THR A 295 -32.64 2.28 23.97
N VAL A 296 -32.73 1.60 22.83
CA VAL A 296 -33.94 0.93 22.34
C VAL A 296 -33.60 -0.52 22.02
N GLY A 297 -34.27 -1.46 22.71
CA GLY A 297 -34.00 -2.90 22.51
C GLY A 297 -32.55 -3.30 22.82
N GLY A 298 -31.91 -2.64 23.78
CA GLY A 298 -30.52 -2.89 24.15
C GLY A 298 -29.47 -2.33 23.17
N ARG A 299 -29.89 -1.49 22.22
CA ARG A 299 -28.99 -0.81 21.28
C ARG A 299 -29.04 0.69 21.48
N ASP A 300 -27.87 1.33 21.42
CA ASP A 300 -27.76 2.78 21.50
C ASP A 300 -28.04 3.39 20.13
N ILE A 301 -29.03 4.28 20.09
CA ILE A 301 -29.44 5.02 18.90
C ILE A 301 -29.20 6.50 19.10
N LEU A 302 -28.63 7.15 18.08
CA LEU A 302 -28.58 8.60 17.97
C LEU A 302 -29.75 9.07 17.11
N LYS A 303 -30.55 10.02 17.62
CA LYS A 303 -31.65 10.61 16.86
C LYS A 303 -31.76 12.10 17.14
N ARG A 304 -32.40 12.82 16.22
CA ARG A 304 -32.83 14.21 16.43
C ARG A 304 -34.18 14.24 17.14
N SER A 305 -34.28 15.01 18.22
CA SER A 305 -35.53 15.24 18.94
C SER A 305 -36.53 15.96 18.02
N ARG A 306 -37.79 15.53 18.07
CA ARG A 306 -38.88 16.26 17.42
C ARG A 306 -39.31 17.35 18.41
N LEU A 307 -38.80 18.57 18.24
CA LEU A 307 -39.42 19.75 18.82
C LEU A 307 -40.82 19.95 18.21
#